data_AF-A0A7I0JZ33-F1
#
_entry.id   AF-A0A7I0JZ33-F1
#
_cell.length_a   1.000
_cell.length_b   1.000
_cell.length_c   1.000
_cell.angle_alpha   90.00
_cell.angle_beta   90.00
_cell.angle_gamma   90.00
#
_symmetry.space_group_name_H-M   'P 1'
#
loop_
_entity.id
_entity.type
_entity.pdbx_description
1 polymer ?
#
loop_
_entity_poly.entity_id
_entity_poly.type
_entity_poly.pdbx_seq_one_letter_code
_entity_poly.pdbx_strand_id
1 'polypeptide(L)' 'MNWPYLRRGDIAGILFVAVFVGVALFVLLVFPGLGPRENFGFGPEWQCARMEQGDPICVKLVDRDGAK' A
#
# COMPACT_ATOMS: atom_id res chain seq x y z
N MET A 1 -14.51 -34.62 -7.32
CA MET A 1 -14.50 -33.18 -7.62
C MET A 1 -15.92 -32.73 -7.91
N ASN A 2 -16.53 -31.92 -7.03
CA ASN A 2 -17.78 -31.22 -7.34
C ASN A 2 -17.38 -29.86 -7.93
N TRP A 3 -17.30 -29.77 -9.26
CA TRP A 3 -17.01 -28.49 -9.91
C TRP A 3 -18.32 -27.69 -9.95
N PRO A 4 -18.42 -26.56 -9.23
CA PRO A 4 -19.64 -25.76 -9.29
C PRO A 4 -19.82 -25.26 -10.73
N TYR A 5 -21.06 -25.31 -11.21
CA TYR A 5 -21.42 -24.83 -12.54
C TYR A 5 -21.27 -23.30 -12.55
N LEU A 6 -20.11 -22.80 -12.98
CA LEU A 6 -19.87 -21.37 -13.16
C LEU A 6 -20.80 -20.85 -14.26
N ARG A 7 -21.80 -20.04 -13.88
CA ARG A 7 -22.63 -19.35 -14.87
C ARG A 7 -21.80 -18.24 -15.52
N ARG A 8 -22.22 -17.81 -16.71
CA ARG A 8 -21.56 -16.73 -17.46
C ARG A 8 -21.46 -15.43 -16.66
N GLY A 9 -22.42 -15.17 -15.76
CA GLY A 9 -22.39 -14.06 -14.82
C GLY A 9 -21.29 -14.18 -13.77
N ASP A 10 -21.06 -15.39 -13.24
CA ASP A 10 -20.00 -15.64 -12.27
C ASP A 10 -18.62 -15.42 -12.89
N ILE A 11 -18.44 -15.88 -14.14
CA ILE A 11 -17.19 -15.66 -14.91
C ILE A 11 -16.95 -14.16 -15.11
N ALA A 12 -17.97 -13.41 -15.51
CA ALA A 12 -17.86 -11.96 -15.70
C ALA A 12 -17.51 -11.24 -14.38
N GLY A 13 -18.13 -11.66 -13.27
CA GLY A 13 -17.83 -11.13 -11.94
C GLY A 13 -16.39 -11.42 -11.50
N ILE A 14 -15.93 -12.66 -11.67
CA ILE A 14 -14.56 -13.07 -11.35
C ILE A 14 -13.54 -12.27 -12.18
N LEU A 15 -13.78 -12.12 -13.48
CA LEU A 15 -12.92 -11.32 -14.35
C LEU A 15 -12.87 -9.86 -13.92
N PHE A 16 -14.01 -9.27 -13.56
CA PHE A 16 -14.07 -7.90 -13.08
C PHE A 16 -13.26 -7.70 -11.80
N VAL A 17 -13.43 -8.58 -10.81
CA VAL A 17 -12.67 -8.54 -9.55
C VAL A 17 -11.17 -8.72 -9.82
N ALA A 18 -10.80 -9.66 -10.70
CA ALA A 18 -9.40 -9.89 -11.06
C ALA A 18 -8.76 -8.65 -11.70
N VAL A 19 -9.46 -7.98 -12.62
CA VAL A 19 -8.99 -6.72 -13.23
C VAL A 19 -8.85 -5.62 -12.16
N PHE A 20 -9.84 -5.47 -11.28
CA PHE A 20 -9.81 -4.46 -10.24
C PHE A 20 -8.63 -4.65 -9.26
N VAL A 21 -8.40 -5.89 -8.82
CA VAL A 21 -7.25 -6.25 -7.98
C VAL A 21 -5.93 -5.99 -8.73
N GLY A 22 -5.85 -6.36 -10.01
CA GLY A 22 -4.67 -6.10 -10.84
C GLY A 22 -4.34 -4.61 -10.94
N VAL A 23 -5.35 -3.76 -11.16
CA VAL A 23 -5.19 -2.30 -11.19
C VAL A 23 -4.74 -1.77 -9.83
N ALA A 24 -5.35 -2.22 -8.73
CA ALA A 24 -4.97 -1.79 -7.38
C ALA A 24 -3.50 -2.13 -7.06
N LEU A 25 -3.05 -3.35 -7.38
CA LEU A 25 -1.66 -3.76 -7.20
C LEU A 25 -0.71 -2.94 -8.08
N PHE A 26 -1.07 -2.70 -9.34
CA PHE A 26 -0.28 -1.85 -10.24
C PHE A 26 -0.09 -0.43 -9.67
N VAL A 27 -1.17 0.19 -9.17
CA VAL A 27 -1.10 1.51 -8.53
C VAL A 27 -0.19 1.48 -7.30
N LEU A 28 -0.32 0.48 -6.42
CA LEU A 28 0.52 0.37 -5.22
C LEU A 28 2.01 0.19 -5.54
N LEU A 29 2.34 -0.52 -6.63
CA LEU A 29 3.73 -0.73 -7.05
C LEU A 29 4.33 0.51 -7.72
N VAL A 30 3.55 1.25 -8.50
CA VAL A 30 4.04 2.43 -9.25
C VAL A 30 4.10 3.68 -8.36
N PHE A 31 3.24 3.77 -7.35
CA PHE A 31 3.16 4.91 -6.44
C PHE A 31 3.53 4.50 -5.00
N PRO A 32 4.83 4.36 -4.68
CA PRO A 32 5.30 3.87 -3.39
C PRO A 32 4.88 4.75 -2.20
N GLY A 33 4.44 5.99 -2.45
CA GLY A 33 3.90 6.89 -1.42
C GLY A 33 2.46 6.62 -0.98
N LEU A 34 1.72 5.72 -1.64
CA LEU A 34 0.36 5.32 -1.26
C LEU A 34 0.34 4.14 -0.28
N GLY A 35 1.49 3.52 0.00
CA GLY A 35 1.62 2.47 1.00
C GLY A 35 1.49 3.02 2.43
N PRO A 36 1.20 2.15 3.42
CA PRO A 36 1.31 2.53 4.82
C PRO A 36 2.72 3.02 5.12
N ARG A 37 2.85 4.21 5.73
CA ARG A 37 4.14 4.65 6.26
C ARG A 37 4.54 3.68 7.37
N GLU A 38 5.69 3.03 7.21
CA GLU A 38 6.25 2.17 8.26
C GLU A 38 6.72 3.08 9.40
N ASN A 39 6.07 3.01 10.57
CA ASN A 39 6.42 3.89 11.68
C ASN A 39 7.49 3.28 12.61
N PHE A 40 8.03 2.08 12.34
CA PHE A 40 9.08 1.40 13.14
C PHE A 40 8.97 1.46 14.69
N GLY A 41 7.77 1.66 15.23
CA GLY A 41 7.54 1.86 16.67
C GLY A 41 7.59 3.32 17.16
N PHE A 42 7.92 4.25 16.28
CA PHE A 42 7.78 5.70 16.47
C PHE A 42 6.31 6.15 16.28
N GLY A 43 5.97 7.31 16.84
CA GLY A 43 4.62 7.86 16.76
C GLY A 43 4.20 8.25 15.33
N PRO A 44 2.89 8.48 15.08
CA PRO A 44 2.36 8.77 13.75
C PRO A 44 2.87 10.08 13.13
N GLU A 45 3.52 10.94 13.91
CA GLU A 45 4.16 12.17 13.46
C GLU A 45 5.51 11.93 12.75
N TRP A 46 6.05 10.72 12.84
CA TRP A 46 7.30 10.33 12.20
C TRP A 46 7.04 9.73 10.82
N GLN A 47 7.81 10.18 9.84
CA GLN A 47 7.88 9.54 8.53
C GLN A 47 9.22 8.82 8.44
N CYS A 48 9.18 7.49 8.40
CA CYS A 48 10.38 6.68 8.24
C CYS A 48 10.48 6.12 6.82
N ALA A 49 11.69 6.12 6.28
CA ALA A 49 12.05 5.51 5.01
C ALA A 49 13.07 4.40 5.25
N ARG A 50 12.78 3.21 4.72
CA ARG A 50 13.73 2.10 4.71
C ARG A 50 14.84 2.41 3.69
N MET A 51 16.10 2.31 4.13
CA MET A 51 17.26 2.45 3.26
C MET A 51 17.69 1.07 2.74
N GLU A 52 18.23 1.02 1.51
CA GLU A 52 18.82 -0.19 0.93
C GLU A 52 19.95 -0.76 1.81
N GLN A 53 20.66 0.12 2.52
CA GLN A 53 21.74 -0.24 3.42
C GLN A 53 21.75 0.65 4.66
N GLY A 54 21.90 0.03 5.84
CA GLY A 54 21.94 0.71 7.14
C GLY A 54 20.57 0.84 7.81
N ASP A 55 20.53 1.65 8.87
CA ASP A 55 19.34 1.87 9.68
C ASP A 55 18.29 2.73 8.93
N PRO A 56 16.98 2.53 9.15
CA PRO A 56 15.95 3.34 8.54
C PRO A 56 16.05 4.80 9.00
N ILE A 57 15.84 5.74 8.08
CA ILE A 57 15.83 7.17 8.42
C ILE A 57 14.42 7.57 8.80
N CYS A 58 14.24 8.07 10.02
CA CYS A 58 12.99 8.62 10.53
C CYS A 58 13.09 10.13 10.71
N VAL A 59 12.19 10.88 10.09
CA VAL A 59 12.09 12.34 10.23
C VAL A 59 10.74 12.73 10.80
N LYS A 60 10.75 13.61 11.81
CA LYS A 60 9.55 14.27 12.32
C LYS A 60 9.38 15.59 11.59
N LEU A 61 8.35 15.68 10.76
CA LEU A 61 8.00 16.96 10.14
C LEU A 61 7.34 17.83 11.19
N VAL A 62 8.09 18.82 11.67
CA VAL A 62 7.53 19.90 12.49
C VAL A 62 7.06 21.01 11.57
N ASP A 63 5.91 21.59 11.88
CA ASP A 63 5.46 22.81 11.22
C ASP A 63 6.51 23.91 11.44
N ARG A 64 6.72 24.77 10.42
CA ARG A 64 7.73 25.83 10.44
C ARG A 64 7.58 26.77 11.66
N ASP A 65 6.38 26.86 12.22
CA ASP A 65 6.09 27.66 13.41
C ASP A 65 6.44 26.97 14.74
N GLY A 66 6.65 25.64 14.75
CA GLY A 66 7.02 24.84 15.92
C GLY A 66 8.53 24.61 16.09
N ALA A 67 9.36 25.11 15.17
CA ALA A 67 10.82 25.00 15.20
C ALA A 67 11.50 26.17 15.93
N LYS A 68 10.85 26.70 16.98
CA LYS A 68 11.40 27.78 17.84
C LYS A 68 11.92 27.22 19.16
#